data_AF-A0A396AJ93-F1
#
_entry.id   AF-A0A396AJ93-F1
#
_cell.length_a   1.000
_cell.length_b   1.000
_cell.length_c   1.000
_cell.angle_alpha   90.00
_cell.angle_beta   90.00
_cell.angle_gamma   90.00
#
_symmetry.space_group_name_H-M   'P 1'
#
loop_
_entity.id
_entity.type
_entity.pdbx_description
1 polymer ?
#
loop_
_entity_poly.entity_id
_entity_poly.type
_entity_poly.pdbx_seq_one_letter_code
_entity_poly.pdbx_strand_id
1 'polypeptide(L)'
;MIVTESKNRKIKICDQILEEIYSQIQKNDYDPEKGGIIVGRENLNNENIILEYISKPLKNDICTRTRYTRKDEGHLKYFEKLYNENNGVYAYWGEWHTHPEDIPHYSIIDLKNWKRIGKEDPKGVQYHIIAGRKAFSIWRMQKGKLCPKKICEVKWNEINL
;
A
#
# COMPACT_ATOMS: atom_id res chain seq x y z
N MET A 1 -10.86 -5.90 -6.50
CA MET A 1 -10.62 -7.13 -5.70
C MET A 1 -11.17 -7.03 -4.26
N ILE A 2 -11.62 -8.13 -3.62
CA ILE A 2 -11.98 -8.18 -2.18
C ILE A 2 -11.15 -9.27 -1.48
N VAL A 3 -10.53 -8.94 -0.35
CA VAL A 3 -9.81 -9.89 0.50
C VAL A 3 -10.44 -9.95 1.89
N THR A 4 -10.40 -11.13 2.50
CA THR A 4 -10.94 -11.33 3.86
C THR A 4 -9.81 -11.40 4.86
N GLU A 5 -9.91 -10.59 5.90
CA GLU A 5 -8.95 -10.46 6.99
C GLU A 5 -9.37 -11.29 8.21
N SER A 6 -8.60 -11.24 9.30
CA SER A 6 -8.99 -11.86 10.58
C SER A 6 -10.30 -11.25 11.10
N LYS A 7 -11.13 -12.07 11.78
CA LYS A 7 -12.44 -11.68 12.32
C LYS A 7 -13.49 -11.30 11.25
N ASN A 8 -13.37 -11.82 10.03
CA ASN A 8 -14.29 -11.61 8.91
C ASN A 8 -14.38 -10.15 8.40
N ARG A 9 -13.48 -9.26 8.80
CA ARG A 9 -13.37 -7.92 8.20
C ARG A 9 -12.97 -8.07 6.73
N LYS A 10 -13.68 -7.39 5.83
CA LYS A 10 -13.39 -7.39 4.39
C LYS A 10 -12.67 -6.12 4.00
N ILE A 11 -11.67 -6.28 3.14
CA ILE A 11 -10.94 -5.16 2.53
C ILE A 11 -11.21 -5.21 1.03
N LYS A 12 -11.93 -4.22 0.52
CA LYS A 12 -12.10 -4.00 -0.91
C LYS A 12 -10.96 -3.12 -1.41
N ILE A 13 -10.34 -3.53 -2.50
CA ILE A 13 -9.32 -2.77 -3.23
C ILE A 13 -9.90 -2.48 -4.60
N CYS A 14 -10.06 -1.21 -4.92
CA CYS A 14 -10.52 -0.79 -6.24
C CYS A 14 -9.50 -1.17 -7.31
N ASP A 15 -9.97 -1.61 -8.47
CA ASP A 15 -9.11 -2.19 -9.51
C ASP A 15 -8.13 -1.15 -10.08
N GLN A 16 -8.54 0.12 -10.13
CA GLN A 16 -7.68 1.27 -10.45
C GLN A 16 -6.40 1.36 -9.60
N ILE A 17 -6.45 0.94 -8.33
CA ILE A 17 -5.24 0.86 -7.49
C ILE A 17 -4.29 -0.19 -8.05
N LEU A 18 -4.81 -1.37 -8.37
CA LEU A 18 -4.02 -2.49 -8.86
C LEU A 18 -3.48 -2.22 -10.26
N GLU A 19 -4.28 -1.60 -11.14
CA GLU A 19 -3.87 -1.13 -12.47
C GLU A 19 -2.70 -0.14 -12.37
N GLU A 20 -2.83 0.88 -11.51
CA GLU A 20 -1.76 1.86 -11.33
C GLU A 20 -0.51 1.20 -10.75
N ILE A 21 -0.62 0.37 -9.70
CA ILE A 21 0.54 -0.36 -9.14
C ILE A 21 1.19 -1.26 -10.21
N TYR A 22 0.40 -1.99 -10.99
CA TYR A 22 0.89 -2.89 -12.04
C TYR A 22 1.67 -2.13 -13.12
N SER A 23 1.23 -0.92 -13.48
CA SER A 23 1.93 -0.06 -14.43
C SER A 23 3.32 0.38 -13.95
N GLN A 24 3.60 0.31 -12.64
CA GLN A 24 4.83 0.77 -12.02
C GLN A 24 5.83 -0.36 -11.71
N ILE A 25 5.50 -1.62 -12.00
CA ILE A 25 6.36 -2.79 -11.75
C ILE A 25 7.72 -2.65 -12.43
N GLN A 26 8.78 -3.10 -11.73
CA GLN A 26 10.15 -3.12 -12.21
C GLN A 26 10.38 -4.27 -13.21
N LYS A 27 10.08 -4.04 -14.49
CA LYS A 27 10.19 -5.05 -15.55
C LYS A 27 11.64 -5.28 -15.98
N ASN A 28 12.44 -4.22 -16.01
CA ASN A 28 13.82 -4.24 -16.48
C ASN A 28 14.84 -4.17 -15.34
N ASP A 29 16.11 -4.43 -15.68
CA ASP A 29 17.22 -4.47 -14.73
C ASP A 29 17.61 -3.13 -14.10
N TYR A 30 17.13 -2.01 -14.65
CA TYR A 30 17.41 -0.68 -14.13
C TYR A 30 16.17 0.06 -13.66
N ASP A 31 15.00 -0.56 -13.75
CA ASP A 31 13.77 0.06 -13.28
C ASP A 31 13.88 0.28 -11.75
N PRO A 32 13.64 1.51 -11.26
CA PRO A 32 13.72 1.81 -9.85
C PRO A 32 12.49 1.30 -9.11
N GLU A 33 12.67 1.02 -7.83
CA GLU A 33 11.58 0.83 -6.90
C GLU A 33 10.74 2.11 -6.82
N LYS A 34 9.43 1.93 -6.84
CA LYS A 34 8.43 3.00 -6.84
C LYS A 34 7.43 2.73 -5.74
N GLY A 35 6.80 3.78 -5.22
CA GLY A 35 5.77 3.62 -4.21
C GLY A 35 4.94 4.86 -4.01
N GLY A 36 4.12 4.81 -2.96
CA GLY A 36 3.24 5.88 -2.55
C GLY A 36 2.35 5.50 -1.38
N ILE A 37 1.40 6.37 -1.06
CA ILE A 37 0.43 6.15 0.02
C ILE A 37 -0.83 5.48 -0.52
N ILE A 38 -1.52 4.76 0.36
CA ILE A 38 -2.83 4.17 0.13
C ILE A 38 -3.85 4.93 0.95
N VAL A 39 -4.93 5.36 0.30
CA VAL A 39 -6.02 6.14 0.89
C VAL A 39 -7.35 5.43 0.63
N GLY A 40 -8.20 5.45 1.64
CA GLY A 40 -9.44 4.70 1.65
C GLY A 40 -10.33 5.10 2.82
N ARG A 41 -11.44 4.40 3.00
CA ARG A 41 -12.41 4.69 4.05
C ARG A 41 -12.88 3.41 4.72
N GLU A 42 -13.29 3.55 5.98
CA GLU A 42 -13.92 2.48 6.75
C GLU A 42 -15.43 2.67 6.73
N ASN A 43 -16.17 1.58 6.54
CA ASN A 43 -17.61 1.59 6.61
C ASN A 43 -18.05 1.47 8.08
N LEU A 44 -18.71 2.49 8.59
CA LEU A 44 -19.12 2.58 10.00
C LEU A 44 -19.99 1.40 10.46
N ASN A 45 -20.77 0.81 9.56
CA ASN A 45 -21.75 -0.22 9.93
C ASN A 45 -21.16 -1.62 10.10
N ASN A 46 -20.00 -1.91 9.50
CA ASN A 46 -19.43 -3.26 9.48
C ASN A 46 -17.91 -3.29 9.50
N GLU A 47 -17.27 -2.14 9.72
CA GLU A 47 -15.82 -1.99 9.82
C GLU A 47 -15.03 -2.43 8.57
N ASN A 48 -15.72 -2.70 7.45
CA ASN A 48 -15.07 -3.07 6.21
C ASN A 48 -14.33 -1.86 5.65
N ILE A 49 -13.16 -2.12 5.08
CA ILE A 49 -12.30 -1.08 4.52
C ILE A 49 -12.44 -1.10 3.01
N ILE A 50 -12.51 0.08 2.42
CA ILE A 50 -12.48 0.27 0.98
C ILE A 50 -11.27 1.15 0.67
N LEU A 51 -10.26 0.55 0.04
CA LEU A 51 -9.08 1.22 -0.49
C LEU A 51 -9.41 1.69 -1.90
N GLU A 52 -9.41 3.00 -2.12
CA GLU A 52 -9.93 3.63 -3.34
C GLU A 52 -8.86 4.41 -4.10
N TYR A 53 -7.89 4.98 -3.40
CA TYR A 53 -6.90 5.86 -4.01
C TYR A 53 -5.49 5.48 -3.61
N ILE A 54 -4.56 5.74 -4.52
CA ILE A 54 -3.13 5.77 -4.23
C ILE A 54 -2.50 7.02 -4.82
N SER A 55 -1.47 7.54 -4.15
CA SER A 55 -0.59 8.50 -4.79
C SER A 55 0.36 7.76 -5.75
N LYS A 56 0.66 8.38 -6.89
CA LYS A 56 1.77 7.97 -7.75
C LYS A 56 3.12 8.33 -7.13
N PRO A 57 4.23 7.71 -7.57
CA PRO A 57 5.57 8.15 -7.19
C PRO A 57 5.79 9.60 -7.60
N LEU A 58 6.42 10.40 -6.75
CA LEU A 58 6.62 11.83 -6.99
C LEU A 58 8.09 12.15 -7.26
N LYS A 59 8.32 13.31 -7.89
CA LYS A 59 9.64 13.69 -8.42
C LYS A 59 10.74 13.72 -7.36
N ASN A 60 10.42 14.15 -6.13
CA ASN A 60 11.40 14.28 -5.06
C ASN A 60 11.52 13.03 -4.17
N ASP A 61 10.83 11.94 -4.51
CA ASP A 61 11.05 10.66 -3.86
C ASP A 61 12.45 10.11 -4.16
N ILE A 62 13.01 9.36 -3.21
CA ILE A 62 14.25 8.62 -3.46
C ILE A 62 13.87 7.25 -3.98
N CYS A 63 14.20 7.00 -5.25
CA CYS A 63 13.92 5.75 -5.94
C CYS A 63 15.23 5.19 -6.48
N THR A 64 15.75 4.14 -5.84
CA THR A 64 16.82 3.30 -6.41
C THR A 64 16.23 1.94 -6.79
N ARG A 65 17.00 1.06 -7.41
CA ARG A 65 16.51 -0.27 -7.81
C ARG A 65 15.91 -1.10 -6.66
N THR A 66 16.41 -0.94 -5.45
CA THR A 66 16.01 -1.78 -4.30
C THR A 66 15.73 -0.95 -3.06
N ARG A 67 15.40 0.33 -3.25
CA ARG A 67 15.04 1.22 -2.16
C ARG A 67 14.13 2.33 -2.65
N TYR A 68 12.93 2.37 -2.08
CA TYR A 68 12.09 3.56 -2.09
C TYR A 68 12.13 4.28 -0.74
N THR A 69 12.09 5.61 -0.79
CA THR A 69 11.84 6.43 0.39
C THR A 69 10.96 7.60 -0.02
N ARG A 70 9.71 7.55 0.45
CA ARG A 70 8.73 8.63 0.30
C ARG A 70 9.28 9.91 0.95
N LYS A 71 9.57 10.91 0.14
CA LYS A 71 10.15 12.20 0.57
C LYS A 71 9.36 13.39 0.09
N ASP A 72 8.64 13.26 -1.02
CA ASP A 72 7.93 14.38 -1.60
C ASP A 72 6.70 14.76 -0.74
N GLU A 73 6.59 16.03 -0.36
CA GLU A 73 5.44 16.55 0.38
C GLU A 73 4.13 16.50 -0.42
N GLY A 74 4.21 16.33 -1.75
CA GLY A 74 3.04 16.17 -2.60
C GLY A 74 2.17 14.97 -2.23
N HIS A 75 2.70 13.94 -1.56
CA HIS A 75 1.90 12.85 -1.03
C HIS A 75 0.94 13.30 0.07
N LEU A 76 1.41 14.17 0.96
CA LEU A 76 0.58 14.76 2.01
C LEU A 76 -0.48 15.67 1.39
N LYS A 77 -0.08 16.54 0.45
CA LYS A 77 -1.02 17.43 -0.27
C LYS A 77 -2.08 16.63 -1.03
N TYR A 78 -1.71 15.50 -1.64
CA TYR A 78 -2.65 14.59 -2.30
C TYR A 78 -3.66 14.02 -1.31
N PHE A 79 -3.20 13.57 -0.13
CA PHE A 79 -4.10 13.10 0.92
C PHE A 79 -5.00 14.21 1.47
N GLU A 80 -4.46 15.38 1.79
CA GLU A 80 -5.20 16.53 2.31
C GLU A 80 -6.29 16.98 1.33
N LYS A 81 -5.98 16.98 0.03
CA LYS A 81 -6.98 17.26 -1.02
C LYS A 81 -8.14 16.25 -0.95
N LEU A 82 -7.85 14.94 -0.96
CA LEU A 82 -8.87 13.90 -0.86
C LEU A 82 -9.68 14.02 0.44
N TYR A 83 -9.02 14.32 1.55
CA TYR A 83 -9.65 14.51 2.85
C TYR A 83 -10.64 15.69 2.83
N ASN A 84 -10.17 16.86 2.39
CA ASN A 84 -10.96 18.10 2.41
C ASN A 84 -12.12 18.09 1.43
N GLU A 85 -11.90 17.62 0.18
CA GLU A 85 -12.93 17.56 -0.85
C GLU A 85 -14.05 16.55 -0.52
N ASN A 86 -13.79 15.62 0.40
CA ASN A 86 -14.73 14.57 0.80
C ASN A 86 -15.11 14.65 2.28
N ASN A 87 -15.07 15.85 2.86
CA ASN A 87 -15.54 16.14 4.21
C ASN A 87 -14.95 15.19 5.29
N GLY A 88 -13.68 14.82 5.15
CA GLY A 88 -12.94 13.99 6.09
C GLY A 88 -13.27 12.50 6.06
N VAL A 89 -13.99 12.00 5.04
CA VAL A 89 -14.36 10.58 4.92
C VAL A 89 -13.16 9.67 4.66
N TYR A 90 -12.14 10.16 3.95
CA TYR A 90 -10.96 9.38 3.59
C TYR A 90 -9.87 9.46 4.66
N ALA A 91 -9.16 8.34 4.86
CA ALA A 91 -8.02 8.23 5.75
C ALA A 91 -6.84 7.55 5.05
N TYR A 92 -5.63 7.82 5.54
CA TYR A 92 -4.42 7.08 5.19
C TYR A 92 -4.50 5.65 5.75
N TRP A 93 -4.27 4.63 4.92
CA TRP A 93 -4.34 3.21 5.32
C TRP A 93 -3.02 2.44 5.21
N GLY A 94 -1.97 3.06 4.67
CA GLY A 94 -0.64 2.44 4.56
C GLY A 94 0.07 2.87 3.28
N GLU A 95 1.02 2.07 2.81
CA GLU A 95 1.86 2.38 1.65
C GLU A 95 1.86 1.23 0.65
N TRP A 96 2.14 1.54 -0.61
CA TRP A 96 2.44 0.54 -1.61
C TRP A 96 3.84 0.80 -2.17
N HIS A 97 4.51 -0.26 -2.60
CA HIS A 97 5.75 -0.15 -3.36
C HIS A 97 6.02 -1.38 -4.23
N THR A 98 7.03 -1.30 -5.09
CA THR A 98 7.41 -2.39 -6.01
C THR A 98 8.69 -3.08 -5.58
N HIS A 99 8.84 -4.37 -5.82
CA HIS A 99 10.12 -5.07 -5.68
C HIS A 99 10.51 -5.65 -7.05
N PRO A 100 11.81 -5.80 -7.36
CA PRO A 100 12.26 -6.44 -8.59
C PRO A 100 12.06 -7.98 -8.57
N GLU A 101 11.63 -8.55 -7.44
CA GLU A 101 11.33 -9.97 -7.27
C GLU A 101 10.08 -10.38 -8.08
N ASP A 102 10.01 -11.66 -8.49
CA ASP A 102 8.78 -12.20 -9.11
C ASP A 102 7.61 -12.24 -8.13
N ILE A 103 7.88 -12.79 -6.94
CA ILE A 103 6.94 -12.92 -5.83
C ILE A 103 7.56 -12.16 -4.66
N PRO A 104 6.98 -11.00 -4.28
CA PRO A 104 7.66 -10.07 -3.40
C PRO A 104 7.56 -10.46 -1.93
N HIS A 105 8.65 -10.22 -1.19
CA HIS A 105 8.69 -10.29 0.26
C HIS A 105 9.03 -8.93 0.87
N TYR A 106 8.49 -8.63 2.05
CA TYR A 106 8.93 -7.43 2.77
C TYR A 106 10.38 -7.61 3.23
N SER A 107 11.16 -6.54 3.12
CA SER A 107 12.53 -6.45 3.60
C SER A 107 12.59 -6.04 5.07
N ILE A 108 13.79 -6.12 5.65
CA ILE A 108 14.04 -5.56 7.00
C ILE A 108 13.84 -4.03 7.01
N ILE A 109 14.09 -3.36 5.88
CA ILE A 109 13.91 -1.91 5.75
C ILE A 109 12.41 -1.59 5.81
N ASP A 110 11.58 -2.34 5.08
CA ASP A 110 10.12 -2.22 5.11
C ASP A 110 9.58 -2.42 6.52
N LEU A 111 10.01 -3.48 7.19
CA LEU A 111 9.60 -3.77 8.57
C LEU A 111 9.91 -2.61 9.52
N LYS A 112 11.09 -2.00 9.40
CA LYS A 112 11.48 -0.84 10.21
C LYS A 112 10.63 0.38 9.88
N ASN A 113 10.37 0.64 8.60
CA ASN A 113 9.54 1.76 8.16
C ASN A 113 8.10 1.60 8.66
N TRP A 114 7.48 0.44 8.45
CA TRP A 114 6.09 0.17 8.88
C TRP A 114 5.93 0.24 10.39
N LYS A 115 6.93 -0.22 11.17
CA LYS A 115 6.94 -0.04 12.63
C LYS A 115 6.99 1.43 13.04
N ARG A 116 7.76 2.27 12.32
CA ARG A 116 7.84 3.70 12.60
C ARG A 116 6.49 4.37 12.31
N ILE A 117 5.94 4.17 11.13
CA ILE A 117 4.63 4.74 10.74
C ILE A 117 3.55 4.25 11.72
N GLY A 118 3.52 2.96 12.04
CA GLY A 118 2.53 2.37 12.94
C GLY A 118 2.58 2.86 14.40
N LYS A 119 3.68 3.48 14.84
CA LYS A 119 3.74 4.11 16.17
C LYS A 119 2.92 5.40 16.21
N GLU A 120 3.03 6.18 15.14
CA GLU A 120 2.40 7.50 14.97
C GLU A 120 0.96 7.41 14.49
N ASP A 121 0.57 6.31 13.84
CA ASP A 121 -0.79 6.11 13.33
C ASP A 121 -1.81 5.87 14.46
N PRO A 122 -2.80 6.76 14.64
CA PRO A 122 -3.82 6.62 15.69
C PRO A 122 -4.71 5.39 15.48
N LYS A 123 -4.88 4.92 14.24
CA LYS A 123 -5.71 3.73 13.94
C LYS A 123 -5.06 2.44 14.43
N GLY A 124 -3.74 2.44 14.61
CA GLY A 124 -2.98 1.28 15.07
C GLY A 124 -2.96 0.09 14.10
N VAL A 125 -3.44 0.25 12.86
CA VAL A 125 -3.41 -0.77 11.80
C VAL A 125 -3.14 -0.13 10.45
N GLN A 126 -2.29 -0.80 9.66
CA GLN A 126 -1.89 -0.40 8.32
C GLN A 126 -1.85 -1.58 7.37
N TYR A 127 -2.07 -1.30 6.09
CA TYR A 127 -2.02 -2.25 5.00
C TYR A 127 -0.97 -1.83 4.01
N HIS A 128 -0.07 -2.76 3.70
CA HIS A 128 1.04 -2.51 2.80
C HIS A 128 0.98 -3.45 1.60
N ILE A 129 1.08 -2.90 0.39
CA ILE A 129 1.08 -3.68 -0.85
C ILE A 129 2.49 -3.67 -1.43
N ILE A 130 3.07 -4.85 -1.62
CA ILE A 130 4.33 -4.98 -2.35
C ILE A 130 4.05 -5.69 -3.67
N ALA A 131 4.40 -5.06 -4.78
CA ALA A 131 4.21 -5.57 -6.12
C ALA A 131 5.52 -6.08 -6.73
N GLY A 132 5.59 -7.37 -7.00
CA GLY A 132 6.65 -8.00 -7.77
C GLY A 132 6.26 -8.16 -9.24
N ARG A 133 7.12 -8.82 -10.02
CA ARG A 133 6.94 -8.98 -11.47
C ARG A 133 5.82 -9.95 -11.85
N LYS A 134 5.54 -10.96 -11.02
CA LYS A 134 4.54 -12.01 -11.28
C LYS A 134 3.37 -12.01 -10.30
N ALA A 135 3.56 -11.44 -9.11
CA ALA A 135 2.53 -11.36 -8.08
C ALA A 135 2.68 -10.09 -7.23
N PHE A 136 1.63 -9.74 -6.49
CA PHE A 136 1.71 -8.82 -5.37
C PHE A 136 1.28 -9.50 -4.08
N SER A 137 1.76 -8.98 -2.96
CA SER A 137 1.38 -9.41 -1.62
C SER A 137 0.83 -8.25 -0.82
N ILE A 138 -0.18 -8.53 0.00
CA ILE A 138 -0.75 -7.58 0.94
C ILE A 138 -0.37 -8.00 2.36
N TRP A 139 0.15 -7.04 3.11
CA TRP A 139 0.62 -7.22 4.47
C TRP A 139 -0.14 -6.31 5.42
N ARG A 140 -0.49 -6.84 6.59
CA ARG A 140 -1.01 -6.05 7.69
C ARG A 140 0.07 -5.78 8.71
N MET A 141 0.29 -4.52 9.05
CA MET A 141 1.07 -4.12 10.22
C MET A 141 0.14 -3.60 11.31
N GLN A 142 0.26 -4.13 12.53
CA GLN A 142 -0.54 -3.71 13.68
C GLN A 142 0.39 -3.14 14.77
N LYS A 143 -0.02 -2.03 15.38
CA LYS A 143 0.74 -1.36 16.46
C LYS A 143 1.03 -2.34 17.60
N GLY A 144 2.28 -2.35 18.05
CA GLY A 144 2.77 -3.26 19.09
C GLY A 144 3.08 -4.70 18.64
N LYS A 145 2.79 -5.09 17.38
CA LYS A 145 3.18 -6.41 16.86
C LYS A 145 4.60 -6.41 16.32
N LEU A 146 5.29 -7.54 16.50
CA LEU A 146 6.70 -7.68 16.09
C LEU A 146 6.84 -7.84 14.58
N CYS A 147 5.92 -8.56 13.94
CA CYS A 147 5.96 -8.90 12.52
C CYS A 147 4.62 -8.59 11.85
N PRO A 148 4.63 -8.16 10.57
CA PRO A 148 3.43 -8.02 9.77
C PRO A 148 2.83 -9.40 9.46
N LYS A 149 1.52 -9.44 9.22
CA LYS A 149 0.80 -10.64 8.80
C LYS A 149 0.50 -10.56 7.30
N LYS A 150 0.92 -11.55 6.51
CA LYS A 150 0.48 -11.67 5.10
C LYS A 150 -1.04 -11.91 5.08
N ILE A 151 -1.79 -11.06 4.38
CA ILE A 151 -3.23 -11.22 4.16
C ILE A 151 -3.45 -12.12 2.95
N CYS A 152 -2.81 -11.79 1.84
CA CYS A 152 -2.89 -12.55 0.61
C CYS A 152 -1.65 -12.33 -0.26
N GLU A 153 -1.49 -13.22 -1.22
CA GLU A 153 -0.59 -13.13 -2.35
C GLU A 153 -1.41 -13.49 -3.58
N VAL A 154 -1.32 -12.69 -4.63
CA VAL A 154 -2.16 -12.85 -5.83
C VAL A 154 -1.26 -12.68 -7.05
N LYS A 155 -1.32 -13.63 -7.98
CA LYS A 155 -0.57 -13.51 -9.22
C LYS A 155 -1.29 -12.56 -10.17
N TRP A 156 -0.52 -11.80 -10.93
CA TRP A 156 -1.08 -10.85 -11.90
C TRP A 156 -1.94 -11.53 -12.97
N ASN A 157 -1.66 -12.79 -13.31
CA ASN A 157 -2.45 -13.56 -14.27
C ASN A 157 -3.76 -14.15 -13.69
N GLU A 158 -4.00 -14.01 -12.39
CA GLU A 158 -5.24 -14.46 -11.71
C GLU A 158 -6.26 -13.32 -11.59
N ILE A 159 -5.89 -12.09 -11.96
CA ILE A 159 -6.75 -10.92 -11.94
C ILE A 159 -6.85 -10.31 -13.34
N ASN A 160 -8.05 -9.85 -13.68
CA ASN A 160 -8.31 -9.16 -14.94
C ASN A 160 -8.13 -7.66 -14.70
N LEU A 161 -6.96 -7.13 -15.08
CA LEU A 161 -6.60 -5.71 -15.01
C LEU A 161 -6.75 -5.05 -16.38
#